data_AF-C5DGX3-F1
#
_entry.id   AF-C5DGX3-F1
#
_cell.length_a   1.000
_cell.length_b   1.000
_cell.length_c   1.000
_cell.angle_alpha   90.00
_cell.angle_beta   90.00
_cell.angle_gamma   90.00
#
_symmetry.space_group_name_H-M   'P 1'
#
loop_
_entity.id
_entity.type
_entity.pdbx_description
1 polymer ?
#
loop_
_entity_poly.entity_id
_entity_poly.type
_entity_poly.pdbx_seq_one_letter_code
_entity_poly.pdbx_strand_id
1 'polypeptide(L)'
;MSRNFYADEGAFVGSSKGPLLPDILHTEDVSTKTLPTGNQIYDSKALDSWFSGIRKYVTHKYYIYKTELDTQKSAAANEWKSVQDYVSQHVLTDDYEKQELLVPSSALALGAFFTGRVLSNRRNWGFDSPLNTTKAGILTRNPSALGRVLTSIPSRVLLPWVLTGTVLSQLTPVTWNNSVKALEQDVLPADLVARYHEIWNQLLVDGVQKTSASVHRNVDASLQQGIGEVRRYLVKKLDL
;
A
#
# COMPACT_ATOMS: atom_id res chain seq x y z
N MET A 1 45.13 -4.32 45.20
CA MET A 1 45.50 -3.13 46.00
C MET A 1 44.48 -2.02 45.74
N SER A 2 43.28 -2.10 46.33
CA SER A 2 42.25 -1.06 46.20
C SER A 2 42.45 -0.05 47.33
N ARG A 3 42.84 1.18 46.99
CA ARG A 3 42.88 2.30 47.93
C ARG A 3 41.45 2.63 48.35
N ASN A 4 41.10 2.34 49.60
CA ASN A 4 39.89 2.87 50.22
C ASN A 4 40.07 4.39 50.34
N PHE A 5 39.28 5.15 49.58
CA PHE A 5 39.29 6.62 49.57
C PHE A 5 38.57 7.26 50.76
N TYR A 6 37.92 6.45 51.59
CA TYR A 6 37.24 6.90 52.80
C TYR A 6 38.11 6.51 53.99
N ALA A 7 39.16 7.29 54.23
CA ALA A 7 39.79 7.33 55.55
C ALA A 7 38.85 8.12 56.48
N ASP A 8 38.54 7.54 57.63
CA ASP A 8 37.78 8.13 58.73
C ASP A 8 38.47 9.40 59.27
N GLU A 9 38.32 10.53 58.58
CA GLU A 9 38.71 11.82 59.14
C GLU A 9 37.54 12.42 59.92
N GLY A 10 37.58 12.11 61.22
CA GLY A 10 37.48 13.09 62.30
C GLY A 10 36.31 14.08 62.24
N ALA A 11 35.31 13.79 63.07
CA ALA A 11 34.26 14.69 63.53
C ALA A 11 34.73 16.15 63.69
N PHE A 12 34.51 16.98 62.66
CA PHE A 12 34.70 18.41 62.76
C PHE A 12 33.45 19.00 63.43
N VAL A 13 33.54 19.21 64.74
CA VAL A 13 32.55 19.93 65.56
C VAL A 13 32.67 21.44 65.26
N GLY A 14 32.32 21.82 64.02
CA GLY A 14 32.38 23.18 63.53
C GLY A 14 31.11 23.95 63.88
N SER A 15 31.16 24.67 65.00
CA SER A 15 30.40 25.87 65.38
C SER A 15 29.15 26.26 64.55
N SER A 16 28.01 26.13 65.21
CA SER A 16 26.59 26.37 64.88
C SER A 16 26.14 27.71 64.26
N LYS A 17 26.98 28.48 63.56
CA LYS A 17 26.53 29.75 62.95
C LYS A 17 26.37 29.64 61.44
N GLY A 18 25.35 28.89 61.03
CA GLY A 18 24.85 28.93 59.66
C GLY A 18 24.36 30.34 59.28
N PRO A 19 24.35 30.70 57.99
CA PRO A 19 24.02 32.04 57.53
C PRO A 19 22.61 32.46 57.98
N LEU A 20 22.52 33.70 58.47
CA LEU A 20 21.29 34.37 58.93
C LEU A 20 20.25 34.38 57.81
N LEU A 21 19.28 33.47 57.88
CA LEU A 21 18.10 33.50 57.03
C LEU A 21 17.16 34.59 57.55
N PRO A 22 16.57 35.43 56.66
CA PRO A 22 15.55 36.38 57.08
C PRO A 22 14.36 35.62 57.67
N ASP A 23 13.93 36.06 58.86
CA ASP A 23 12.89 35.49 59.75
C ASP A 23 11.47 35.42 59.14
N ILE A 24 11.34 35.66 57.83
CA ILE A 24 10.08 35.82 57.11
C ILE A 24 9.60 34.48 56.52
N LEU A 25 10.42 33.43 56.57
CA LEU A 25 10.02 32.09 56.13
C LEU A 25 9.78 31.23 57.37
N HIS A 26 8.53 31.18 57.81
CA HIS A 26 8.02 30.19 58.76
C HIS A 26 8.61 28.81 58.44
N THR A 27 9.41 28.30 59.36
CA THR A 27 10.38 27.19 59.20
C THR A 27 9.73 25.82 59.02
N GLU A 28 8.41 25.68 59.15
CA GLU A 28 7.73 24.39 59.06
C GLU A 28 7.70 23.83 57.63
N ASP A 29 7.77 24.70 56.62
CA ASP A 29 7.67 24.34 55.20
C ASP A 29 9.01 24.23 54.48
N VAL A 30 10.14 24.42 55.15
CA VAL A 30 11.47 24.33 54.52
C VAL A 30 12.20 23.07 54.99
N SER A 31 12.45 22.14 54.07
CA SER A 31 13.32 20.99 54.29
C SER A 31 14.75 21.34 53.85
N THR A 32 15.72 21.11 54.71
CA THR A 32 17.14 21.26 54.36
C THR A 32 17.71 19.91 53.93
N LYS A 33 18.39 19.87 52.78
CA LYS A 33 19.19 18.72 52.35
C LYS A 33 20.61 19.17 52.07
N THR A 34 21.58 18.45 52.61
CA THR A 34 23.00 18.64 52.36
C THR A 34 23.40 17.81 51.14
N LEU A 35 23.91 18.47 50.09
CA LEU A 35 24.51 17.74 48.98
C LEU A 35 25.85 17.12 49.38
N PRO A 36 26.32 16.09 48.65
CA PRO A 36 27.67 15.54 48.84
C PRO A 36 28.79 16.57 48.68
N THR A 37 28.52 17.68 47.98
CA THR A 37 29.44 18.81 47.81
C THR A 37 29.51 19.75 49.02
N GLY A 38 28.77 19.46 50.10
CA GLY A 38 28.73 20.28 51.32
C GLY A 38 27.75 21.45 51.28
N ASN A 39 27.14 21.73 50.11
CA ASN A 39 26.14 22.79 49.98
C ASN A 39 24.81 22.38 50.64
N GLN A 40 24.17 23.30 51.36
CA GLN A 40 22.81 23.13 51.87
C GLN A 40 21.82 23.75 50.90
N ILE A 41 20.86 22.97 50.40
CA ILE A 41 19.71 23.49 49.67
C ILE A 41 18.54 23.57 50.64
N TYR A 42 17.92 24.75 50.68
CA TYR A 42 16.64 24.99 51.32
C TYR A 42 15.55 24.69 50.29
N ASP A 43 14.84 23.60 50.48
CA ASP A 43 13.75 23.20 49.60
C ASP A 43 12.41 23.47 50.28
N SER A 44 11.49 24.13 49.59
CA SER A 44 10.14 24.30 50.14
C SER A 44 9.37 23.00 49.92
N LYS A 45 8.88 22.37 50.98
CA LYS A 45 8.04 21.17 50.92
C LYS A 45 6.84 21.37 49.99
N ALA A 46 6.24 22.56 50.01
CA ALA A 46 5.13 22.92 49.15
C ALA A 46 5.54 22.91 47.66
N LEU A 47 6.66 23.56 47.32
CA LEU A 47 7.19 23.56 45.95
C LEU A 47 7.61 22.17 45.50
N ASP A 48 8.34 21.40 46.32
CA ASP A 48 8.74 20.03 45.98
C ASP A 48 7.51 19.14 45.77
N SER A 49 6.46 19.25 46.59
CA SER A 49 5.22 18.50 46.40
C SER A 49 4.51 18.86 45.08
N TRP A 50 4.49 20.15 44.72
CA TRP A 50 3.88 20.64 43.49
C TRP A 50 4.67 20.18 42.25
N PHE A 51 6.00 20.36 42.26
CA PHE A 51 6.88 19.91 41.18
C PHE A 51 6.87 18.37 41.06
N SER A 52 6.86 17.65 42.18
CA SER A 52 6.74 16.19 42.22
C SER A 52 5.39 15.73 41.66
N GLY A 53 4.30 16.43 41.98
CA GLY A 53 2.97 16.20 41.41
C GLY A 53 2.94 16.37 39.89
N ILE A 54 3.46 17.49 39.39
CA ILE A 54 3.57 17.75 37.94
C ILE A 54 4.47 16.71 37.27
N ARG A 55 5.64 16.42 37.84
CA ARG A 55 6.57 15.43 37.31
C ARG A 55 5.92 14.05 37.24
N LYS A 56 5.22 13.62 38.28
CA LYS A 56 4.48 12.34 38.30
C LYS A 56 3.39 12.32 37.23
N TYR A 57 2.60 13.39 37.09
CA TYR A 57 1.56 13.49 36.07
C TYR A 57 2.13 13.41 34.65
N VAL A 58 3.16 14.21 34.35
CA VAL A 58 3.84 14.21 33.03
C VAL A 58 4.48 12.86 32.75
N THR A 59 5.19 12.29 33.74
CA THR A 59 5.84 10.98 33.61
C THR A 59 4.81 9.88 33.36
N HIS A 60 3.69 9.88 34.10
CA HIS A 60 2.63 8.91 33.93
C HIS A 60 1.97 9.01 32.55
N LYS A 61 1.64 10.23 32.09
CA LYS A 61 1.11 10.46 30.74
C LYS A 61 2.09 10.01 29.66
N TYR A 62 3.38 10.33 29.82
CA TYR A 62 4.43 9.88 28.92
C TYR A 62 4.52 8.35 28.87
N TYR A 63 4.49 7.67 30.02
CA TYR A 63 4.51 6.21 30.07
C TYR A 63 3.29 5.59 29.40
N ILE A 64 2.07 6.12 29.63
CA ILE A 64 0.85 5.64 28.96
C ILE A 64 1.01 5.72 27.44
N TYR A 65 1.34 6.90 26.90
CA TYR A 65 1.47 7.07 25.45
C TYR A 65 2.58 6.20 24.86
N LYS A 66 3.70 6.05 25.57
CA LYS A 66 4.77 5.15 25.16
C LYS A 66 4.29 3.70 25.10
N THR A 67 3.59 3.22 26.13
CA THR A 67 3.07 1.86 26.16
C THR A 67 1.98 1.62 25.10
N GLU A 68 1.13 2.60 24.82
CA GLU A 68 0.13 2.52 23.75
C GLU A 68 0.81 2.44 22.38
N LEU A 69 1.82 3.27 22.12
CA LEU A 69 2.60 3.23 20.89
C LEU A 69 3.37 1.91 20.72
N ASP A 70 4.00 1.42 21.79
CA ASP A 70 4.72 0.14 21.77
C ASP A 70 3.74 -1.03 21.53
N THR A 71 2.53 -0.96 22.11
CA THR A 71 1.46 -1.96 21.89
C THR A 71 0.94 -1.91 20.45
N GLN A 72 0.66 -0.74 19.90
CA GLN A 72 0.21 -0.57 18.52
C GLN A 72 1.28 -1.02 17.52
N LYS A 73 2.56 -0.70 17.80
CA LYS A 73 3.68 -1.16 16.98
C LYS A 73 3.79 -2.69 16.98
N SER A 74 3.63 -3.30 18.16
CA SER A 74 3.66 -4.76 18.30
C SER A 74 2.45 -5.42 17.64
N ALA A 75 1.26 -4.83 17.76
CA ALA A 75 0.05 -5.29 17.09
C ALA A 75 0.19 -5.20 15.56
N ALA A 76 0.64 -4.07 15.02
CA ALA A 76 0.87 -3.90 13.59
C ALA A 76 1.95 -4.86 13.04
N ALA A 77 3.02 -5.11 13.82
CA ALA A 77 4.04 -6.09 13.45
C ALA A 77 3.47 -7.53 13.42
N ASN A 78 2.61 -7.87 14.38
CA ASN A 78 1.94 -9.17 14.43
C ASN A 78 0.93 -9.34 13.29
N GLU A 79 0.15 -8.30 12.98
CA GLU A 79 -0.77 -8.29 11.84
C GLU A 79 -0.01 -8.44 10.53
N TRP A 80 1.07 -7.68 10.33
CA TRP A 80 1.92 -7.79 9.15
C TRP A 80 2.50 -9.21 9.00
N LYS A 81 2.99 -9.78 10.11
CA LYS A 81 3.49 -11.15 10.11
C LYS A 81 2.39 -12.16 9.81
N SER A 82 1.20 -11.99 10.37
CA SER A 82 0.05 -12.85 10.09
C SER A 82 -0.36 -12.79 8.62
N VAL A 83 -0.35 -11.60 8.01
CA VAL A 83 -0.62 -11.43 6.57
C VAL A 83 0.47 -12.10 5.74
N GLN A 84 1.74 -11.91 6.11
CA GLN A 84 2.86 -12.55 5.43
C GLN A 84 2.78 -14.08 5.50
N ASP A 85 2.49 -14.63 6.69
CA ASP A 85 2.35 -16.07 6.90
C ASP A 85 1.14 -16.61 6.11
N TYR A 86 0.02 -15.89 6.10
CA TYR A 86 -1.16 -16.22 5.32
C TYR A 86 -0.86 -16.26 3.82
N VAL A 87 -0.20 -15.23 3.27
CA VAL A 87 0.20 -15.16 1.85
C VAL A 87 1.17 -16.28 1.51
N SER A 88 2.13 -16.59 2.39
CA SER A 88 3.09 -17.67 2.13
C SER A 88 2.44 -19.05 2.17
N GLN A 89 1.36 -19.25 2.92
CA GLN A 89 0.69 -20.56 3.04
C GLN A 89 -0.39 -20.77 1.98
N HIS A 90 -1.16 -19.73 1.65
CA HIS A 90 -2.34 -19.87 0.78
C HIS A 90 -2.10 -19.40 -0.65
N VAL A 91 -1.23 -18.39 -0.85
CA VAL A 91 -0.99 -17.80 -2.17
C VAL A 91 0.27 -18.40 -2.81
N LEU A 92 1.38 -18.39 -2.08
CA LEU A 92 2.70 -18.85 -2.55
C LEU A 92 2.93 -20.34 -2.28
N THR A 93 2.02 -21.18 -2.77
CA THR A 93 2.09 -22.64 -2.55
C THR A 93 3.13 -23.34 -3.42
N ASP A 94 3.46 -22.76 -4.58
CA ASP A 94 4.42 -23.33 -5.52
C ASP A 94 5.83 -22.74 -5.29
N ASP A 95 6.76 -23.59 -4.84
CA ASP A 95 8.14 -23.21 -4.57
C ASP A 95 8.86 -22.72 -5.84
N TYR A 96 8.53 -23.28 -7.01
CA TYR A 96 9.15 -22.88 -8.28
C TYR A 96 8.73 -21.45 -8.66
N GLU A 97 7.43 -21.19 -8.64
CA GLU A 97 6.91 -19.85 -8.95
C GLU A 97 7.42 -18.82 -7.93
N LYS A 98 7.48 -19.19 -6.64
CA LYS A 98 7.96 -18.31 -5.57
C LYS A 98 9.44 -17.93 -5.73
N GLN A 99 10.30 -18.89 -6.05
CA GLN A 99 11.76 -18.67 -6.07
C GLN A 99 12.24 -18.06 -7.39
N GLU A 100 11.73 -18.52 -8.53
CA GLU A 100 12.26 -18.12 -9.84
C GLU A 100 11.38 -17.09 -10.55
N LEU A 101 10.05 -17.23 -10.49
CA LEU A 101 9.15 -16.47 -11.37
C LEU A 101 8.51 -15.26 -10.69
N LEU A 102 8.39 -15.22 -9.36
CA LEU A 102 7.67 -14.16 -8.65
C LEU A 102 8.31 -12.78 -8.84
N VAL A 103 9.64 -12.70 -8.72
CA VAL A 103 10.38 -11.44 -8.90
C VAL A 103 10.28 -10.93 -10.35
N PRO A 104 10.65 -11.70 -11.39
CA PRO A 104 10.54 -11.22 -12.77
C PRO A 104 9.08 -10.97 -13.18
N SER A 105 8.12 -11.81 -12.75
CA SER A 105 6.70 -11.57 -13.04
C SER A 105 6.19 -10.28 -12.39
N SER A 106 6.61 -9.97 -11.16
CA SER A 106 6.27 -8.70 -10.49
C SER A 106 6.86 -7.49 -11.23
N ALA A 107 8.10 -7.58 -11.72
CA ALA A 107 8.72 -6.51 -12.50
C ALA A 107 7.99 -6.29 -13.83
N LEU A 108 7.64 -7.38 -14.54
CA LEU A 108 6.85 -7.30 -15.76
C LEU A 108 5.41 -6.83 -15.50
N ALA A 109 4.80 -7.21 -14.38
CA ALA A 109 3.49 -6.76 -13.95
C ALA A 109 3.45 -5.26 -13.66
N LEU A 110 4.51 -4.72 -13.04
CA LEU A 110 4.70 -3.27 -12.87
C LEU A 110 4.92 -2.59 -14.22
N GLY A 111 5.72 -3.18 -15.11
CA GLY A 111 5.88 -2.70 -16.48
C GLY A 111 4.53 -2.64 -17.22
N ALA A 112 3.71 -3.68 -17.10
CA ALA A 112 2.38 -3.75 -17.69
C ALA A 112 1.41 -2.74 -17.08
N PHE A 113 1.50 -2.49 -15.77
CA PHE A 113 0.74 -1.43 -15.11
C PHE A 113 1.06 -0.06 -15.71
N PHE A 114 2.35 0.27 -15.85
CA PHE A 114 2.77 1.53 -16.44
C PHE A 114 2.39 1.63 -17.92
N THR A 115 2.54 0.55 -18.69
CA THR A 115 2.06 0.48 -20.07
C THR A 115 0.54 0.72 -20.13
N GLY A 116 -0.25 0.15 -19.22
CA GLY A 116 -1.68 0.41 -19.13
C GLY A 116 -2.02 1.86 -18.77
N ARG A 117 -1.24 2.50 -17.89
CA ARG A 117 -1.37 3.93 -17.58
C ARG A 117 -1.02 4.81 -18.77
N VAL A 118 0.00 4.45 -19.54
CA VAL A 118 0.39 5.13 -20.78
C VAL A 118 -0.71 4.97 -21.84
N LEU A 119 -1.24 3.77 -22.02
CA LEU A 119 -2.32 3.49 -22.98
C LEU A 119 -3.64 4.18 -22.62
N SER A 120 -3.95 4.33 -21.33
CA SER A 120 -5.19 4.96 -20.89
C SER A 120 -5.09 6.49 -20.76
N ASN A 121 -3.91 7.08 -20.97
CA ASN A 121 -3.70 8.52 -20.91
C ASN A 121 -4.27 9.25 -22.14
N ARG A 122 -5.21 10.16 -21.91
CA ARG A 122 -5.84 11.00 -22.96
C ARG A 122 -4.84 11.80 -23.78
N ARG A 123 -3.77 12.29 -23.16
CA ARG A 123 -2.76 13.09 -23.87
C ARG A 123 -2.08 12.30 -24.99
N ASN A 124 -1.90 10.99 -24.82
CA ASN A 124 -1.29 10.11 -25.81
C ASN A 124 -2.21 9.84 -27.02
N TRP A 125 -3.52 9.87 -26.81
CA TRP A 125 -4.52 9.75 -27.88
C TRP A 125 -4.86 11.09 -28.55
N GLY A 126 -4.18 12.17 -28.16
CA GLY A 126 -4.33 13.49 -28.79
C GLY A 126 -5.53 14.31 -28.32
N PHE A 127 -6.21 13.90 -27.25
CA PHE A 127 -7.33 14.67 -26.68
C PHE A 127 -6.87 16.00 -26.09
N ASP A 128 -5.73 16.01 -25.39
CA ASP A 128 -5.19 17.16 -24.65
C ASP A 128 -3.77 17.51 -25.13
N SER A 129 -3.51 17.46 -26.44
CA SER A 129 -2.22 17.94 -26.93
C SER A 129 -2.24 19.46 -26.94
N PRO A 130 -1.23 20.15 -26.37
CA PRO A 130 -1.11 21.62 -26.49
C PRO A 130 -0.96 22.08 -27.94
N LEU A 131 -0.56 21.18 -28.85
CA LEU A 131 -0.53 21.42 -30.29
C LEU A 131 -1.89 21.16 -30.98
N ASN A 132 -2.86 20.65 -30.23
CA ASN A 132 -4.19 20.28 -30.70
C ASN A 132 -5.25 21.09 -29.93
N THR A 133 -4.94 22.36 -29.64
CA THR A 133 -5.98 23.35 -29.34
C THR A 133 -6.97 23.29 -30.49
N THR A 134 -8.23 23.04 -30.15
CA THR A 134 -9.39 22.73 -30.99
C THR A 134 -9.71 23.72 -32.12
N LYS A 135 -8.83 24.69 -32.40
CA LYS A 135 -8.99 25.70 -33.45
C LYS A 135 -7.81 25.86 -34.43
N ALA A 136 -6.63 25.25 -34.24
CA ALA A 136 -5.51 25.51 -35.17
C ALA A 136 -4.37 24.49 -35.23
N GLY A 137 -4.51 23.28 -34.67
CA GLY A 137 -3.44 22.29 -34.71
C GLY A 137 -3.28 21.60 -36.07
N ILE A 138 -2.05 21.56 -36.62
CA ILE A 138 -1.71 20.84 -37.87
C ILE A 138 -2.04 19.33 -37.79
N LEU A 139 -2.13 18.80 -36.57
CA LEU A 139 -2.53 17.43 -36.28
C LEU A 139 -3.89 17.42 -35.58
N THR A 140 -4.96 17.80 -36.27
CA THR A 140 -6.34 17.51 -35.84
C THR A 140 -6.54 15.99 -35.83
N ARG A 141 -6.00 15.32 -34.82
CA ARG A 141 -6.24 13.89 -34.59
C ARG A 141 -7.64 13.77 -34.01
N ASN A 142 -8.58 13.38 -34.86
CA ASN A 142 -9.87 12.89 -34.40
C ASN A 142 -9.61 11.67 -33.52
N PRO A 143 -10.04 11.66 -32.25
CA PRO A 143 -9.83 10.52 -31.38
C PRO A 143 -10.59 9.32 -31.94
N SER A 144 -9.86 8.24 -32.24
CA SER A 144 -10.45 6.95 -32.62
C SER A 144 -11.45 6.49 -31.56
N ALA A 145 -12.51 5.79 -31.97
CA ALA A 145 -13.50 5.21 -31.06
C ALA A 145 -12.84 4.35 -29.97
N LEU A 146 -11.82 3.57 -30.34
CA LEU A 146 -11.01 2.79 -29.39
C LEU A 146 -10.28 3.68 -28.39
N GLY A 147 -9.73 4.80 -28.84
CA GLY A 147 -9.09 5.78 -27.97
C GLY A 147 -10.07 6.37 -26.94
N ARG A 148 -11.33 6.61 -27.31
CA ARG A 148 -12.37 7.08 -26.36
C ARG A 148 -12.71 6.02 -25.31
N VAL A 149 -12.81 4.75 -25.73
CA VAL A 149 -13.09 3.63 -24.82
C VAL A 149 -11.91 3.41 -23.86
N LEU A 150 -10.68 3.33 -24.39
CA LEU A 150 -9.47 3.09 -23.62
C LEU A 150 -9.06 4.25 -22.71
N THR A 151 -9.50 5.48 -23.01
CA THR A 151 -9.24 6.68 -22.18
C THR A 151 -10.43 7.12 -21.32
N SER A 152 -11.49 6.31 -21.29
CA SER A 152 -12.61 6.51 -20.38
C SER A 152 -12.14 6.48 -18.91
N ILE A 153 -12.89 7.10 -18.00
CA ILE A 153 -12.54 7.08 -16.56
C ILE A 153 -12.44 5.64 -16.04
N PRO A 154 -13.42 4.73 -16.29
CA PRO A 154 -13.31 3.36 -15.79
C PRO A 154 -12.13 2.62 -16.41
N SER A 155 -11.83 2.78 -17.70
CA SER A 155 -10.67 2.12 -18.31
C SER A 155 -9.33 2.63 -17.76
N ARG A 156 -9.20 3.91 -17.37
CA ARG A 156 -7.97 4.40 -16.71
C ARG A 156 -7.70 3.77 -15.37
N VAL A 157 -8.75 3.35 -14.68
CA VAL A 157 -8.62 2.64 -13.41
C VAL A 157 -8.39 1.17 -13.68
N LEU A 158 -9.23 0.54 -14.49
CA LEU A 158 -9.23 -0.91 -14.69
C LEU A 158 -8.11 -1.41 -15.59
N LEU A 159 -7.80 -0.75 -16.70
CA LEU A 159 -6.87 -1.26 -17.72
C LEU A 159 -5.46 -1.54 -17.16
N PRO A 160 -4.84 -0.65 -16.35
CA PRO A 160 -3.56 -0.96 -15.72
C PRO A 160 -3.61 -2.25 -14.89
N TRP A 161 -4.66 -2.42 -14.09
CA TRP A 161 -4.85 -3.61 -13.24
C TRP A 161 -5.14 -4.86 -14.06
N VAL A 162 -5.94 -4.75 -15.12
CA VAL A 162 -6.23 -5.86 -16.03
C VAL A 162 -4.96 -6.32 -16.72
N LEU A 163 -4.12 -5.41 -17.23
CA LEU A 163 -2.85 -5.78 -17.84
C LEU A 163 -1.90 -6.44 -16.85
N THR A 164 -1.78 -5.90 -15.64
CA THR A 164 -1.02 -6.54 -14.55
C THR A 164 -1.54 -7.95 -14.26
N GLY A 165 -2.87 -8.11 -14.13
CA GLY A 165 -3.50 -9.41 -13.93
C GLY A 165 -3.22 -10.39 -15.08
N THR A 166 -3.25 -9.93 -16.35
CA THR A 166 -2.93 -10.79 -17.49
C THR A 166 -1.49 -11.29 -17.48
N VAL A 167 -0.53 -10.42 -17.13
CA VAL A 167 0.89 -10.81 -17.03
C VAL A 167 1.09 -11.81 -15.91
N LEU A 168 0.50 -11.57 -14.74
CA LEU A 168 0.57 -12.52 -13.62
C LEU A 168 -0.11 -13.85 -13.95
N SER A 169 -1.28 -13.83 -14.59
CA SER A 169 -1.98 -15.06 -14.99
C SER A 169 -1.22 -15.90 -16.01
N GLN A 170 -0.35 -15.28 -16.82
CA GLN A 170 0.46 -15.98 -17.82
C GLN A 170 1.79 -16.48 -17.27
N LEU A 171 2.42 -15.73 -16.36
CA LEU A 171 3.75 -16.05 -15.82
C LEU A 171 3.71 -16.86 -14.53
N THR A 172 2.75 -16.60 -13.66
CA THR A 172 2.57 -17.27 -12.36
C THR A 172 1.12 -17.72 -12.20
N PRO A 173 0.63 -18.63 -13.08
CA PRO A 173 -0.77 -19.04 -13.10
C PRO A 173 -1.22 -19.67 -11.78
N VAL A 174 -0.37 -20.43 -11.09
CA VAL A 174 -0.75 -21.10 -9.83
C VAL A 174 -0.92 -20.06 -8.72
N THR A 175 0.07 -19.19 -8.55
CA THR A 175 0.03 -18.09 -7.58
C THR A 175 -1.15 -17.15 -7.86
N TRP A 176 -1.41 -16.83 -9.13
CA TRP A 176 -2.54 -16.01 -9.53
C TRP A 176 -3.87 -16.65 -9.16
N ASN A 177 -4.08 -17.92 -9.51
CA ASN A 177 -5.32 -18.64 -9.18
C ASN A 177 -5.53 -18.76 -7.67
N ASN A 178 -4.47 -18.99 -6.91
CA ASN A 178 -4.53 -19.02 -5.45
C ASN A 178 -4.82 -17.63 -4.84
N SER A 179 -4.26 -16.57 -5.42
CA SER A 179 -4.56 -15.18 -5.03
C SER A 179 -6.04 -14.85 -5.23
N VAL A 180 -6.60 -15.27 -6.37
CA VAL A 180 -8.02 -15.07 -6.68
C VAL A 180 -8.89 -15.87 -5.70
N LYS A 181 -8.55 -17.14 -5.42
CA LYS A 181 -9.28 -17.96 -4.44
C LYS A 181 -9.23 -17.37 -3.03
N ALA A 182 -8.06 -16.89 -2.59
CA ALA A 182 -7.92 -16.22 -1.29
C ALA A 182 -8.79 -14.95 -1.21
N LEU A 183 -8.85 -14.17 -2.29
CA LEU A 183 -9.71 -12.99 -2.37
C LEU A 183 -11.20 -13.35 -2.35
N GLU A 184 -11.59 -14.42 -3.06
CA GLU A 184 -12.96 -14.92 -3.10
C GLU A 184 -13.44 -15.47 -1.76
N GLN A 185 -12.57 -16.10 -0.98
CA GLN A 185 -12.94 -16.71 0.30
C GLN A 185 -12.92 -15.71 1.47
N ASP A 186 -11.93 -14.82 1.52
CA ASP A 186 -11.68 -14.04 2.75
C ASP A 186 -12.05 -12.57 2.65
N VAL A 187 -12.11 -12.00 1.44
CA VAL A 187 -12.34 -10.56 1.25
C VAL A 187 -13.72 -10.28 0.68
N LEU A 188 -14.14 -11.08 -0.31
CA LEU A 188 -15.40 -10.86 -1.00
C LEU A 188 -16.55 -11.63 -0.32
N PRO A 189 -17.71 -10.99 -0.09
CA PRO A 189 -18.89 -11.70 0.38
C PRO A 189 -19.32 -12.74 -0.67
N ALA A 190 -19.74 -13.91 -0.19
CA ALA A 190 -20.11 -15.05 -1.04
C ALA A 190 -21.15 -14.71 -2.13
N ASP A 191 -22.06 -13.77 -1.84
CA ASP A 191 -23.06 -13.30 -2.80
C ASP A 191 -22.43 -12.58 -4.01
N LEU A 192 -21.36 -11.79 -3.80
CA LEU A 192 -20.65 -11.12 -4.88
C LEU A 192 -19.83 -12.11 -5.70
N VAL A 193 -19.24 -13.11 -5.05
CA VAL A 193 -18.49 -14.18 -5.73
C VAL A 193 -19.42 -15.01 -6.61
N ALA A 194 -20.60 -15.38 -6.11
CA ALA A 194 -21.61 -16.10 -6.91
C ALA A 194 -22.06 -15.29 -8.13
N ARG A 195 -22.35 -13.99 -7.95
CA ARG A 195 -22.71 -13.09 -9.06
C ARG A 195 -21.57 -12.89 -10.04
N TYR A 196 -20.34 -12.77 -9.56
CA TYR A 196 -19.16 -12.66 -10.40
C TYR A 196 -18.99 -13.91 -11.27
N HIS A 197 -19.07 -15.12 -10.69
CA HIS A 197 -18.98 -16.37 -11.43
C HIS A 197 -20.13 -16.54 -12.44
N GLU A 198 -21.34 -16.11 -12.08
CA GLU A 198 -22.48 -16.11 -13.01
C GLU A 198 -22.22 -15.19 -14.22
N ILE A 199 -21.82 -13.94 -13.96
CA ILE A 199 -21.51 -12.96 -15.03
C ILE A 199 -20.33 -13.44 -15.87
N TRP A 200 -19.29 -14.00 -15.24
CA TRP A 200 -18.12 -14.53 -15.92
C TRP A 200 -18.49 -15.68 -16.86
N ASN A 201 -19.29 -16.64 -16.39
CA ASN A 201 -19.74 -17.76 -17.21
C ASN A 201 -20.64 -17.30 -18.36
N GLN A 202 -21.60 -16.41 -18.11
CA GLN A 202 -22.50 -15.90 -19.16
C GLN A 202 -21.78 -15.04 -20.20
N LEU A 203 -20.92 -14.12 -19.76
CA LEU A 203 -20.27 -13.16 -20.66
C LEU A 203 -19.06 -13.77 -21.36
N LEU A 204 -18.21 -14.45 -20.60
CA LEU A 204 -16.91 -14.90 -21.11
C LEU A 204 -17.00 -16.27 -21.76
N VAL A 205 -17.60 -17.27 -21.10
CA VAL A 205 -17.67 -18.63 -21.66
C VAL A 205 -18.70 -18.66 -22.78
N ASP A 206 -19.96 -18.35 -22.45
CA ASP A 206 -21.04 -18.42 -23.44
C ASP A 206 -20.96 -17.29 -24.46
N GLY A 207 -20.75 -16.06 -24.01
CA GLY A 207 -20.75 -14.87 -24.87
C GLY A 207 -19.60 -14.86 -25.87
N VAL A 208 -18.36 -15.10 -25.42
CA VAL A 208 -17.19 -15.09 -26.33
C VAL A 208 -17.22 -16.31 -27.25
N GLN A 209 -17.60 -17.49 -26.77
CA GLN A 209 -17.68 -18.68 -27.62
C GLN A 209 -18.77 -18.54 -28.70
N LYS A 210 -19.95 -18.01 -28.36
CA LYS A 210 -21.01 -17.74 -29.35
C LYS A 210 -20.57 -16.67 -30.35
N THR A 211 -19.92 -15.61 -29.87
CA THR A 211 -19.43 -14.52 -30.73
C THR A 211 -18.33 -15.01 -31.66
N SER A 212 -17.36 -15.78 -31.17
CA SER A 212 -16.29 -16.34 -32.00
C SER A 212 -16.85 -17.28 -33.06
N ALA A 213 -17.78 -18.16 -32.69
CA ALA A 213 -18.46 -19.05 -33.63
C ALA A 213 -19.23 -18.27 -34.69
N SER A 214 -19.90 -17.17 -34.31
CA SER A 214 -20.61 -16.29 -35.26
C SER A 214 -19.65 -15.56 -36.21
N VAL A 215 -18.52 -15.07 -35.71
CA VAL A 215 -17.48 -14.40 -36.52
C VAL A 215 -16.87 -15.40 -37.49
N HIS A 216 -16.52 -16.61 -37.04
CA HIS A 216 -16.01 -17.67 -37.92
C HIS A 216 -16.99 -18.00 -39.04
N ARG A 217 -18.29 -18.15 -38.73
CA ARG A 217 -19.33 -18.39 -39.75
C ARG A 217 -19.47 -17.23 -40.72
N ASN A 218 -19.43 -15.99 -40.23
CA ASN A 218 -19.55 -14.80 -41.07
C ASN A 218 -18.34 -14.63 -41.99
N VAL A 219 -17.13 -14.90 -41.48
CA VAL A 219 -15.89 -14.87 -42.27
C VAL A 219 -15.90 -15.97 -43.33
N ASP A 220 -16.28 -17.19 -42.97
CA ASP A 220 -16.39 -18.30 -43.93
C ASP A 220 -17.44 -18.01 -45.01
N ALA A 221 -18.63 -17.53 -44.62
CA ALA A 221 -19.67 -17.12 -45.58
C ALA A 221 -19.20 -15.98 -46.50
N SER A 222 -18.48 -14.99 -45.97
CA SER A 222 -17.93 -13.88 -46.75
C SER A 222 -16.85 -14.34 -47.71
N LEU A 223 -15.98 -15.26 -47.28
CA LEU A 223 -14.96 -15.88 -48.13
C LEU A 223 -15.60 -16.72 -49.24
N GLN A 224 -16.61 -17.53 -48.93
CA GLN A 224 -17.34 -18.33 -49.92
C GLN A 224 -18.05 -17.45 -50.94
N GLN A 225 -18.70 -16.37 -50.50
CA GLN A 225 -19.33 -15.40 -51.39
C GLN A 225 -18.29 -14.70 -52.28
N GLY A 226 -17.16 -14.27 -51.70
CA GLY A 226 -16.07 -13.65 -52.44
C GLY A 226 -15.47 -14.59 -53.51
N ILE A 227 -15.24 -15.86 -53.17
CA ILE A 227 -14.80 -16.89 -54.12
C ILE A 227 -15.85 -17.09 -55.23
N GLY A 228 -17.14 -17.09 -54.88
CA GLY A 228 -18.25 -17.17 -55.83
C GLY A 228 -18.29 -16.00 -56.81
N GLU A 229 -18.08 -14.78 -56.33
CA GLU A 229 -18.03 -13.57 -57.15
C GLU A 229 -16.82 -13.56 -58.09
N VAL A 230 -15.63 -13.92 -57.57
CA VAL A 230 -14.41 -14.06 -58.38
C VAL A 230 -14.59 -15.12 -59.48
N ARG A 231 -15.21 -16.27 -59.15
CA ARG A 231 -15.51 -17.32 -60.13
C ARG A 231 -16.45 -16.82 -61.22
N ARG A 232 -17.54 -16.13 -60.87
CA ARG A 232 -18.47 -15.56 -61.87
C ARG A 232 -17.80 -14.50 -62.74
N TYR A 233 -16.96 -13.67 -62.14
CA TYR A 233 -16.20 -12.66 -62.86
C TYR A 233 -15.25 -13.31 -63.88
N LEU A 234 -14.56 -14.40 -63.51
CA LEU A 234 -13.71 -15.16 -64.41
C LEU A 234 -14.50 -15.79 -65.56
N VAL A 235 -15.62 -16.46 -65.28
CA VAL A 235 -16.48 -17.05 -66.33
C VAL A 235 -16.96 -15.99 -67.31
N LYS A 236 -17.45 -14.85 -66.81
CA LYS A 236 -17.91 -13.74 -67.65
C LYS A 236 -16.79 -13.11 -68.50
N LYS A 237 -15.54 -13.14 -68.03
CA LYS A 237 -14.39 -12.59 -68.78
C LYS A 237 -13.80 -13.58 -69.78
N LEU A 238 -14.05 -14.88 -69.60
CA LEU A 238 -13.55 -15.97 -70.45
C LEU A 238 -14.54 -16.38 -71.55
N ASP A 239 -15.73 -15.75 -71.65
CA ASP A 239 -16.81 -16.12 -72.60
C ASP A 239 -17.08 -17.64 -72.63
N LEU A 240 -17.09 -18.25 -71.43
CA LEU A 240 -17.53 -19.62 -71.20
C LEU A 240 -19.01 -19.68 -70.81
#